data_AF-A0A7W5DX68-F1
#
_entry.id   AF-A0A7W5DX68-F1
#
_cell.length_a   1.000
_cell.length_b   1.000
_cell.length_c   1.000
_cell.angle_alpha   90.00
_cell.angle_beta   90.00
_cell.angle_gamma   90.00
#
_symmetry.space_group_name_H-M   'P 1'
#
loop_
_entity.id
_entity.type
_entity.pdbx_description
1 polymer ?
#
loop_
_entity_poly.entity_id
_entity_poly.type
_entity_poly.pdbx_seq_one_letter_code
_entity_poly.pdbx_strand_id
1 'polypeptide(L)'
;MQTKEKRRGFTLVELLVVIAIIGVLVGLLLPAVQAAREAARRMSCSNNFKQIGLGIHNYHSTFQLLPVHHMGTHSATGSYVNSGISNVANGKGHNEYTLSFLVGILPFVEQQALWEQISNPNNETSSGGPPGNPWSPMGPSPRQQEYKPWITEVTTYRCPSDPGFGLPALGRTNYGACIGDSPDKSDCRWPDNPKNGKLVYTQNDVIEAKAAYRGMFQPGFQGKFRETLDGLSNTIMCGEFATDLGDKAITTTLMINGNAGKLRNNPGDACRQYIDPERPTFYMSDIDYNNSKNGFAKIFQMRGYIWSDARSGFSCVTTILPPNTELCMSGGDSGYGLAPASSRHQGGAHVLMGDGAVKFITDSIEAGSDSAGCVWSGGTGTRAPGSPSPYGLWGSLGTRASKEVIDEEF
;
A
#
# COMPACT_ATOMS: atom_id res chain seq x y z
N MET A 1 65.88 -34.85 31.31
CA MET A 1 65.06 -36.01 30.89
C MET A 1 63.65 -35.46 30.61
N GLN A 2 63.34 -35.10 29.37
CA GLN A 2 62.02 -34.59 28.97
C GLN A 2 61.13 -35.79 28.62
N THR A 3 60.06 -36.00 29.40
CA THR A 3 59.03 -37.01 29.13
C THR A 3 58.28 -36.62 27.85
N LYS A 4 58.42 -37.44 26.81
CA LYS A 4 57.72 -37.27 25.53
C LYS A 4 56.24 -37.58 25.75
N GLU A 5 55.39 -36.55 25.82
CA GLU A 5 53.95 -36.76 25.93
C GLU A 5 53.45 -37.56 24.72
N LYS A 6 52.81 -38.71 24.98
CA LYS A 6 52.15 -39.51 23.96
C LYS A 6 50.98 -38.69 23.39
N ARG A 7 51.13 -38.19 22.16
CA ARG A 7 50.00 -37.60 21.41
C ARG A 7 48.93 -38.68 21.24
N ARG A 8 47.76 -38.48 21.86
CA ARG A 8 46.58 -39.33 21.66
C ARG A 8 46.05 -39.08 20.25
N GLY A 9 45.98 -40.12 19.43
CA GLY A 9 45.35 -40.07 18.10
C GLY A 9 43.84 -40.13 18.23
N PHE A 10 43.14 -39.36 17.40
CA PHE A 10 41.68 -39.33 17.35
C PHE A 10 41.15 -40.56 16.60
N THR A 11 40.18 -41.28 17.18
CA THR A 11 39.57 -42.44 16.52
C THR A 11 38.45 -42.00 15.57
N LEU A 12 38.21 -42.76 14.51
CA LEU A 12 37.13 -42.51 13.55
C LEU A 12 35.75 -42.48 14.26
N VAL A 13 35.58 -43.31 15.30
CA VAL A 13 34.35 -43.37 16.10
C VAL A 13 34.14 -42.08 16.90
N GLU A 14 35.17 -41.53 17.53
CA GLU A 14 35.08 -40.25 18.23
C GLU A 14 34.70 -39.10 17.28
N LEU A 15 35.24 -39.09 16.05
CA LEU A 15 34.84 -38.13 15.03
C LEU A 15 33.35 -38.27 14.68
N LEU A 16 32.91 -39.51 14.45
CA LEU A 16 31.55 -39.81 14.01
C LEU A 16 30.51 -39.44 15.08
N VAL A 17 30.80 -39.68 16.35
CA VAL A 17 29.91 -39.28 17.46
C VAL A 17 29.79 -37.76 17.56
N VAL A 18 30.90 -37.03 17.42
CA VAL A 18 30.88 -35.56 17.50
C VAL A 18 30.07 -34.96 16.35
N ILE A 19 30.26 -35.42 15.12
CA ILE A 19 29.44 -34.94 13.99
C ILE A 19 27.97 -35.32 14.14
N ALA A 20 27.65 -36.48 14.73
CA ALA A 20 26.27 -36.89 14.99
C ALA A 20 25.60 -35.97 16.03
N ILE A 21 26.30 -35.63 17.12
CA ILE A 21 25.79 -34.70 18.14
C ILE A 21 25.59 -33.30 17.56
N ILE A 22 26.58 -32.78 16.82
CA ILE A 22 26.45 -31.46 16.16
C ILE A 22 25.29 -31.49 15.15
N GLY A 23 25.15 -32.57 14.39
CA GLY A 23 24.05 -32.76 13.44
C GLY A 23 22.68 -32.72 14.12
N VAL A 24 22.52 -33.41 15.26
CA VAL A 24 21.27 -33.37 16.05
C VAL A 24 21.03 -31.98 16.63
N LEU A 25 22.04 -31.34 17.23
CA LEU A 25 21.90 -30.00 17.80
C LEU A 25 21.52 -28.97 16.73
N VAL A 26 22.19 -28.96 15.59
CA VAL A 26 21.86 -28.05 14.48
C VAL A 26 20.48 -28.37 13.90
N GLY A 27 20.14 -29.65 13.76
CA GLY A 27 18.83 -30.10 13.28
C GLY A 27 17.67 -29.63 14.17
N LEU A 28 17.87 -29.57 15.48
CA LEU A 28 16.87 -29.06 16.43
C LEU A 28 16.87 -27.53 16.55
N LEU A 29 18.03 -26.88 16.41
CA LEU A 29 18.16 -25.43 16.59
C LEU A 29 17.76 -24.63 15.33
N LEU A 30 17.99 -25.15 14.12
CA LEU A 30 17.74 -24.39 12.89
C LEU A 30 16.25 -24.00 12.72
N PRO A 31 15.26 -24.91 12.87
CA PRO A 31 13.85 -24.53 12.77
C PRO A 31 13.44 -23.53 13.86
N ALA A 32 13.95 -23.72 15.08
CA ALA A 32 13.65 -22.84 16.22
C ALA A 32 14.18 -21.41 16.01
N VAL A 33 15.42 -21.27 15.53
CA VAL A 33 16.01 -19.95 15.24
C VAL A 33 15.26 -19.25 14.11
N GLN A 34 14.79 -19.98 13.10
CA GLN A 34 13.99 -19.41 12.01
C GLN A 34 12.63 -18.92 12.50
N ALA A 35 11.92 -19.72 13.30
CA ALA A 35 10.64 -19.33 13.91
C ALA A 35 10.80 -18.09 14.81
N ALA A 36 11.85 -18.06 15.63
CA ALA A 36 12.14 -16.91 16.49
C ALA A 36 12.45 -15.63 15.67
N ARG A 37 13.22 -15.75 14.59
CA ARG A 37 13.51 -14.63 13.68
C ARG A 37 12.24 -14.11 13.02
N GLU A 38 11.35 -14.99 12.59
CA GLU A 38 10.10 -14.60 11.96
C GLU A 38 9.15 -13.91 12.94
N ALA A 39 9.03 -14.43 14.16
CA ALA A 39 8.28 -13.77 15.23
C ALA A 39 8.84 -12.36 15.53
N ALA A 40 10.17 -12.21 15.58
CA ALA A 40 10.82 -10.92 15.76
C ALA A 40 10.49 -9.95 14.63
N ARG A 41 10.57 -10.39 13.37
CA ARG A 41 10.19 -9.55 12.21
C ARG A 41 8.72 -9.13 12.28
N ARG A 42 7.82 -10.03 12.67
CA ARG A 42 6.39 -9.73 12.86
C ARG A 42 6.15 -8.64 13.89
N MET A 43 6.84 -8.73 15.04
CA MET A 43 6.79 -7.69 16.06
C MET A 43 7.33 -6.36 15.53
N SER A 44 8.41 -6.36 14.75
CA SER A 44 8.92 -5.14 14.11
C SER A 44 7.93 -4.53 13.12
N CYS A 45 7.28 -5.33 12.26
CA CYS A 45 6.27 -4.83 11.32
C CYS A 45 5.05 -4.25 12.05
N SER A 46 4.57 -4.89 13.12
CA SER A 46 3.50 -4.34 13.95
C SER A 46 3.91 -3.03 14.64
N ASN A 47 5.14 -2.94 15.16
CA ASN A 47 5.64 -1.73 15.81
C ASN A 47 5.80 -0.56 14.84
N ASN A 48 6.35 -0.79 13.64
CA ASN A 48 6.41 0.22 12.59
C ASN A 48 5.01 0.73 12.22
N PHE A 49 4.02 -0.18 12.17
CA PHE A 49 2.65 0.22 11.91
C PHE A 49 2.03 1.04 13.05
N LYS A 50 2.36 0.72 14.31
CA LYS A 50 1.97 1.55 15.47
C LYS A 50 2.57 2.95 15.39
N GLN A 51 3.82 3.09 14.93
CA GLN A 51 4.43 4.41 14.74
C GLN A 51 3.69 5.23 13.68
N ILE A 52 3.25 4.61 12.59
CA ILE A 52 2.40 5.27 11.58
C ILE A 52 1.07 5.70 12.21
N GLY A 53 0.42 4.83 12.98
CA GLY A 53 -0.82 5.16 13.69
C GLY A 53 -0.65 6.34 14.65
N LEU A 54 0.39 6.32 15.49
CA LEU A 54 0.73 7.46 16.35
C LEU A 54 0.98 8.73 15.53
N GLY A 55 1.68 8.62 14.39
CA GLY A 55 1.89 9.73 13.47
C GLY A 55 0.59 10.35 12.94
N ILE A 56 -0.39 9.52 12.57
CA ILE A 56 -1.73 9.97 12.13
C ILE A 56 -2.49 10.64 13.27
N HIS A 57 -2.46 10.08 14.48
CA HIS A 57 -3.12 10.68 15.65
C HIS A 57 -2.47 12.00 16.07
N ASN A 58 -1.15 12.12 16.00
CA ASN A 58 -0.43 13.37 16.26
C ASN A 58 -0.78 14.42 15.20
N TYR A 59 -0.81 14.05 13.91
CA TYR A 59 -1.28 14.91 12.83
C TYR A 59 -2.71 15.41 13.11
N HIS A 60 -3.63 14.51 13.49
CA HIS A 60 -5.00 14.88 13.84
C HIS A 60 -5.06 15.79 15.07
N SER A 61 -4.23 15.56 16.09
CA SER A 61 -4.17 16.41 17.28
C SER A 61 -3.75 17.84 16.93
N THR A 62 -2.79 18.00 16.01
CA THR A 62 -2.29 19.31 15.57
C THR A 62 -3.27 20.03 14.63
N PHE A 63 -3.80 19.33 13.63
CA PHE A 63 -4.57 19.95 12.53
C PHE A 63 -6.08 19.77 12.64
N GLN A 64 -6.57 18.95 13.59
CA GLN A 64 -7.99 18.59 13.74
C GLN A 64 -8.61 17.97 12.47
N LEU A 65 -7.75 17.33 11.67
CA LEU A 65 -8.02 16.72 10.38
C LEU A 65 -7.15 15.47 10.25
N LEU A 66 -7.62 14.46 9.54
CA LEU A 66 -6.79 13.35 9.08
C LEU A 66 -5.80 13.85 8.01
N PRO A 67 -4.61 13.22 7.88
CA PRO A 67 -3.72 13.49 6.78
C PRO A 67 -4.43 13.15 5.47
N VAL A 68 -4.22 13.97 4.44
CA VAL A 68 -4.96 13.80 3.19
C VAL A 68 -4.22 12.85 2.27
N HIS A 69 -4.93 11.84 1.80
CA HIS A 69 -4.51 10.96 0.72
C HIS A 69 -5.01 11.53 -0.61
N HIS A 70 -4.24 11.44 -1.70
CA HIS A 70 -4.51 12.15 -2.97
C HIS A 70 -4.54 13.70 -2.82
N MET A 71 -3.43 14.27 -2.36
CA MET A 71 -3.24 15.72 -2.23
C MET A 71 -2.01 16.20 -3.01
N GLY A 72 -1.84 17.51 -3.14
CA GLY A 72 -0.60 18.10 -3.63
C GLY A 72 -0.80 19.33 -4.51
N THR A 73 0.01 19.46 -5.56
CA THR A 73 0.12 20.63 -6.43
C THR A 73 -0.26 20.26 -7.87
N HIS A 74 -0.66 21.28 -8.63
CA HIS A 74 -0.96 21.16 -10.06
C HIS A 74 -0.49 22.41 -10.81
N SER A 75 -0.28 22.29 -12.13
CA SER A 75 0.04 23.43 -12.98
C SER A 75 -1.06 24.49 -12.94
N ALA A 76 -0.66 25.76 -12.82
CA ALA A 76 -1.55 26.92 -12.89
C ALA A 76 -2.22 27.08 -14.28
N THR A 77 -1.63 26.52 -15.34
CA THR A 77 -2.18 26.57 -16.71
C THR A 77 -3.19 25.45 -17.01
N GLY A 78 -3.52 24.59 -16.03
CA GLY A 78 -4.57 23.56 -16.18
C GLY A 78 -4.30 22.47 -17.21
N SER A 79 -3.10 22.38 -17.80
CA SER A 79 -2.75 21.28 -18.70
C SER A 79 -2.40 20.02 -17.91
N TYR A 80 -3.11 18.91 -18.17
CA TYR A 80 -2.58 17.55 -18.03
C TYR A 80 -1.50 17.34 -19.06
N VAL A 81 -0.38 17.98 -18.83
CA VAL A 81 0.84 17.45 -19.38
C VAL A 81 1.11 16.24 -18.50
N ASN A 82 0.73 15.07 -19.02
CA ASN A 82 1.11 13.74 -18.57
C ASN A 82 2.64 13.75 -18.42
N SER A 83 3.10 14.27 -17.29
CA SER A 83 4.50 14.58 -17.06
C SER A 83 5.10 13.36 -16.38
N GLY A 84 4.96 12.22 -17.06
CA GLY A 84 6.07 11.29 -17.11
C GLY A 84 7.27 12.08 -17.62
N ILE A 85 8.00 12.71 -16.69
CA ILE A 85 9.21 13.46 -16.92
C ILE A 85 8.94 14.79 -17.65
N SER A 86 9.40 15.91 -17.10
CA SER A 86 9.54 17.23 -17.76
C SER A 86 8.29 18.13 -17.98
N ASN A 87 7.95 18.95 -16.98
CA ASN A 87 7.59 20.35 -17.25
C ASN A 87 8.65 21.28 -16.66
N VAL A 88 9.70 21.49 -17.47
CA VAL A 88 10.91 22.23 -17.08
C VAL A 88 10.63 23.74 -16.94
N ALA A 89 9.58 24.25 -17.60
CA ALA A 89 9.31 25.69 -17.69
C ALA A 89 8.78 26.34 -16.40
N ASN A 90 8.29 25.57 -15.42
CA ASN A 90 7.63 26.10 -14.20
C ASN A 90 8.27 25.63 -12.87
N GLY A 91 9.59 25.36 -12.82
CA GLY A 91 10.24 24.86 -11.59
C GLY A 91 10.26 23.33 -11.47
N LYS A 92 10.44 22.65 -12.62
CA LYS A 92 10.53 21.19 -12.76
C LYS A 92 9.28 20.37 -12.43
N GLY A 93 8.12 20.99 -12.29
CA GLY A 93 6.81 20.34 -12.40
C GLY A 93 5.94 20.41 -11.15
N HIS A 94 4.90 19.59 -11.13
CA HIS A 94 3.94 19.44 -10.04
C HIS A 94 3.68 17.96 -9.77
N ASN A 95 3.08 17.64 -8.63
CA ASN A 95 2.82 16.25 -8.22
C ASN A 95 1.41 15.73 -8.56
N GLU A 96 0.63 16.47 -9.35
CA GLU A 96 -0.66 16.03 -9.92
C GLU A 96 -1.72 15.67 -8.87
N TYR A 97 -1.65 16.26 -7.67
CA TYR A 97 -2.49 15.88 -6.53
C TYR A 97 -2.40 14.39 -6.16
N THR A 98 -1.27 13.74 -6.43
CA THR A 98 -1.09 12.29 -6.20
C THR A 98 -0.27 11.96 -4.96
N LEU A 99 -0.03 12.92 -4.05
CA LEU A 99 0.72 12.63 -2.84
C LEU A 99 -0.08 11.76 -1.87
N SER A 100 0.57 10.73 -1.34
CA SER A 100 0.06 9.87 -0.28
C SER A 100 0.02 10.59 1.07
N PHE A 101 -0.87 10.15 1.96
CA PHE A 101 -0.94 10.62 3.34
C PHE A 101 0.39 10.42 4.09
N LEU A 102 1.20 9.43 3.66
CA LEU A 102 2.53 9.15 4.17
C LEU A 102 3.47 10.36 4.07
N VAL A 103 3.29 11.23 3.07
CA VAL A 103 4.08 12.47 2.95
C VAL A 103 3.71 13.47 4.06
N GLY A 104 2.42 13.60 4.36
CA GLY A 104 1.91 14.54 5.36
C GLY A 104 2.26 14.16 6.80
N ILE A 105 2.50 12.87 7.08
CA ILE A 105 2.85 12.40 8.42
C ILE A 105 4.35 12.36 8.71
N LEU A 106 5.23 12.67 7.73
CA LEU A 106 6.69 12.63 7.91
C LEU A 106 7.20 13.36 9.18
N PRO A 107 6.73 14.58 9.52
CA PRO A 107 7.13 15.25 10.76
C PRO A 107 6.80 14.48 12.04
N PHE A 108 5.78 13.62 11.98
CA PHE A 108 5.24 12.87 13.12
C PHE A 108 5.78 11.44 13.22
N VAL A 109 6.70 11.05 12.33
CA VAL A 109 7.38 9.74 12.32
C VAL A 109 8.91 9.89 12.29
N GLU A 110 9.43 10.94 12.93
CA GLU A 110 10.87 11.24 13.03
C GLU A 110 11.56 11.48 11.66
N GLN A 111 10.82 11.99 10.67
CA GLN A 111 11.32 12.32 9.33
C GLN A 111 11.23 13.82 9.01
N GLN A 112 11.47 14.67 10.01
CA GLN A 112 11.42 16.13 9.88
C GLN A 112 12.37 16.67 8.79
N ALA A 113 13.60 16.15 8.72
CA ALA A 113 14.58 16.58 7.72
C ALA A 113 14.14 16.25 6.28
N LEU A 114 13.44 15.12 6.08
CA LEU A 114 12.89 14.75 4.78
C LEU A 114 11.68 15.62 4.43
N TRP A 115 10.82 15.93 5.41
CA TRP A 115 9.71 16.86 5.24
C TRP A 115 10.20 18.24 4.80
N GLU A 116 11.22 18.79 5.45
CA GLU A 116 11.78 20.11 5.11
C GLU A 116 12.31 20.19 3.68
N GLN A 117 12.86 19.08 3.16
CA GLN A 117 13.28 18.97 1.76
C GLN A 117 12.11 18.92 0.79
N ILE A 118 10.96 18.38 1.21
CA ILE A 118 9.75 18.25 0.40
C ILE A 118 8.93 19.54 0.43
N SER A 119 8.72 20.12 1.61
CA SER A 119 7.83 21.27 1.81
C SER A 119 8.40 22.58 1.27
N ASN A 120 9.71 22.66 1.07
CA ASN A 120 10.42 23.85 0.60
C ASN A 120 11.00 23.62 -0.81
N PRO A 121 11.40 24.70 -1.51
CA PRO A 121 12.16 24.54 -2.75
C PRO A 121 13.45 23.76 -2.49
N ASN A 122 13.77 22.80 -3.36
CA ASN A 122 14.89 21.88 -3.16
C ASN A 122 15.84 21.89 -4.37
N ASN A 123 17.14 21.80 -4.11
CA ASN A 123 18.19 21.85 -5.14
C ASN A 123 18.97 20.53 -5.28
N GLU A 124 18.49 19.45 -4.67
CA GLU A 124 19.16 18.16 -4.70
C GLU A 124 18.59 17.30 -5.83
N THR A 125 19.49 16.62 -6.54
CA THR A 125 19.14 15.60 -7.52
C THR A 125 19.76 14.26 -7.14
N SER A 126 19.18 13.15 -7.60
CA SER A 126 19.68 11.80 -7.31
C SER A 126 21.08 11.53 -7.89
N SER A 127 21.44 12.17 -9.02
CA SER A 127 22.76 12.07 -9.65
C SER A 127 23.84 12.97 -9.00
N GLY A 128 23.45 13.83 -8.04
CA GLY A 128 24.30 14.91 -7.54
C GLY A 128 24.33 16.11 -8.51
N GLY A 129 24.52 17.30 -7.93
CA GLY A 129 24.50 18.57 -8.65
C GLY A 129 23.12 19.25 -8.68
N PRO A 130 23.08 20.57 -8.94
CA PRO A 130 21.84 21.33 -8.89
C PRO A 130 20.94 21.00 -10.08
N PRO A 131 19.62 21.00 -9.92
CA PRO A 131 18.65 20.78 -10.99
C PRO A 131 18.65 21.87 -12.09
N GLY A 132 19.54 22.85 -12.04
CA GLY A 132 19.45 24.08 -12.83
C GLY A 132 18.46 25.06 -12.19
N ASN A 133 17.16 24.74 -12.24
CA ASN A 133 16.12 25.42 -11.46
C ASN A 133 15.71 24.58 -10.24
N PRO A 134 15.53 25.17 -9.04
CA PRO A 134 15.04 24.46 -7.87
C PRO A 134 13.73 23.71 -8.15
N TRP A 135 13.60 22.52 -7.57
CA TRP A 135 12.33 21.82 -7.47
C TRP A 135 11.34 22.67 -6.67
N SER A 136 10.12 22.79 -7.17
CA SER A 136 9.04 23.50 -6.45
C SER A 136 8.73 22.87 -5.08
N PRO A 137 8.22 23.67 -4.12
CA PRO A 137 7.63 23.15 -2.90
C PRO A 137 6.62 22.03 -3.17
N MET A 138 6.58 21.05 -2.26
CA MET A 138 5.81 19.80 -2.38
C MET A 138 6.29 18.85 -3.49
N GLY A 139 7.41 19.16 -4.14
CA GLY A 139 8.07 18.30 -5.10
C GLY A 139 7.34 18.10 -6.43
N PRO A 140 8.03 17.50 -7.42
CA PRO A 140 7.46 17.10 -8.70
C PRO A 140 6.62 15.82 -8.56
N SER A 141 6.09 15.30 -9.69
CA SER A 141 5.46 13.98 -9.79
C SER A 141 6.24 12.92 -8.98
N PRO A 142 5.56 12.09 -8.16
CA PRO A 142 6.18 10.98 -7.42
C PRO A 142 7.04 10.04 -8.27
N ARG A 143 6.85 10.06 -9.60
CA ARG A 143 7.58 9.28 -10.60
C ARG A 143 8.94 9.85 -10.97
N GLN A 144 9.26 11.06 -10.53
CA GLN A 144 10.50 11.75 -10.88
C GLN A 144 11.69 11.16 -10.10
N GLN A 145 12.46 10.32 -10.77
CA GLN A 145 13.62 9.63 -10.21
C GLN A 145 14.79 10.58 -9.87
N GLU A 146 14.83 11.75 -10.51
CA GLU A 146 15.83 12.77 -10.20
C GLU A 146 15.58 13.43 -8.84
N TYR A 147 14.35 13.41 -8.32
CA TYR A 147 14.02 14.07 -7.06
C TYR A 147 14.40 13.19 -5.87
N LYS A 148 15.50 13.54 -5.21
CA LYS A 148 16.11 12.74 -4.15
C LYS A 148 15.16 12.37 -3.00
N PRO A 149 14.25 13.25 -2.53
CA PRO A 149 13.30 12.86 -1.49
C PRO A 149 12.38 11.69 -1.86
N TRP A 150 12.01 11.52 -3.13
CA TRP A 150 11.18 10.38 -3.54
C TRP A 150 11.92 9.05 -3.44
N ILE A 151 13.20 9.00 -3.82
CA ILE A 151 13.99 7.77 -3.74
C ILE A 151 14.52 7.44 -2.33
N THR A 152 14.20 8.25 -1.32
CA THR A 152 14.62 8.01 0.06
C THR A 152 13.73 6.95 0.71
N GLU A 153 14.33 5.86 1.19
CA GLU A 153 13.64 4.80 1.92
C GLU A 153 13.35 5.23 3.37
N VAL A 154 12.08 5.33 3.74
CA VAL A 154 11.65 5.64 5.11
C VAL A 154 11.49 4.32 5.87
N THR A 155 12.41 4.05 6.82
CA THR A 155 12.45 2.78 7.57
C THR A 155 11.12 2.46 8.26
N THR A 156 10.42 3.46 8.80
CA THR A 156 9.11 3.31 9.45
C THR A 156 8.02 2.80 8.49
N TYR A 157 8.17 3.02 7.18
CA TYR A 157 7.21 2.56 6.17
C TYR A 157 7.51 1.16 5.62
N ARG A 158 8.55 0.50 6.14
CA ARG A 158 8.98 -0.84 5.71
C ARG A 158 8.69 -1.90 6.76
N CYS A 159 8.25 -3.07 6.31
CA CYS A 159 8.19 -4.29 7.11
C CYS A 159 9.48 -5.09 6.86
N PRO A 160 10.27 -5.43 7.89
CA PRO A 160 11.51 -6.20 7.72
C PRO A 160 11.35 -7.60 7.11
N SER A 161 10.12 -8.12 7.01
CA SER A 161 9.81 -9.39 6.33
C SER A 161 9.72 -9.25 4.81
N ASP A 162 9.62 -8.02 4.30
CA ASP A 162 9.61 -7.74 2.88
C ASP A 162 11.05 -7.51 2.38
N PRO A 163 11.58 -8.39 1.51
CA PRO A 163 12.98 -8.33 1.09
C PRO A 163 13.27 -7.26 0.03
N GLY A 164 12.27 -6.58 -0.51
CA GLY A 164 12.46 -5.58 -1.56
C GLY A 164 13.16 -4.32 -1.06
N PHE A 165 14.12 -3.79 -1.81
CA PHE A 165 14.78 -2.52 -1.50
C PHE A 165 15.32 -1.84 -2.76
N GLY A 166 15.38 -0.51 -2.75
CA GLY A 166 16.10 0.28 -3.74
C GLY A 166 15.53 0.18 -5.15
N LEU A 167 16.35 0.57 -6.13
CA LEU A 167 15.95 0.63 -7.53
C LEU A 167 15.50 -0.75 -8.04
N PRO A 168 14.43 -0.81 -8.86
CA PRO A 168 13.81 0.32 -9.53
C PRO A 168 12.71 1.05 -8.73
N ALA A 169 12.44 0.66 -7.48
CA ALA A 169 11.49 1.38 -6.63
C ALA A 169 12.01 2.78 -6.25
N LEU A 170 11.09 3.75 -6.15
CA LEU A 170 11.35 5.12 -5.69
C LEU A 170 10.93 5.22 -4.23
N GLY A 171 11.59 4.41 -3.39
CA GLY A 171 11.25 4.21 -1.98
C GLY A 171 9.98 3.37 -1.80
N ARG A 172 10.11 2.25 -1.10
CA ARG A 172 9.00 1.32 -0.91
C ARG A 172 8.16 1.65 0.32
N THR A 173 6.89 1.24 0.29
CA THR A 173 6.03 1.19 1.48
C THR A 173 5.34 -0.16 1.60
N ASN A 174 5.16 -0.63 2.84
CA ASN A 174 4.35 -1.80 3.18
C ASN A 174 3.01 -1.43 3.80
N TYR A 175 2.70 -0.14 3.93
CA TYR A 175 1.50 0.33 4.62
C TYR A 175 0.78 1.34 3.74
N GLY A 176 -0.55 1.24 3.69
CA GLY A 176 -1.36 2.14 2.89
C GLY A 176 -2.73 2.44 3.48
N ALA A 177 -3.35 3.45 2.90
CA ALA A 177 -4.63 3.99 3.31
C ALA A 177 -5.76 3.00 3.01
N CYS A 178 -6.64 2.76 3.99
CA CYS A 178 -7.88 2.06 3.74
C CYS A 178 -8.87 3.00 3.02
N ILE A 179 -9.15 2.68 1.76
CA ILE A 179 -10.11 3.39 0.89
C ILE A 179 -11.51 2.74 0.94
N GLY A 180 -11.63 1.62 1.66
CA GLY A 180 -12.87 0.92 1.96
C GLY A 180 -13.19 -0.20 0.98
N ASP A 181 -14.48 -0.47 0.84
CA ASP A 181 -14.99 -1.67 0.19
C ASP A 181 -15.65 -1.39 -1.17
N SER A 182 -15.44 -0.20 -1.75
CA SER A 182 -15.81 0.08 -3.13
C SER A 182 -14.57 0.42 -3.94
N PRO A 183 -14.29 -0.34 -5.01
CA PRO A 183 -13.21 0.02 -5.92
C PRO A 183 -13.67 1.15 -6.85
N ASP A 184 -14.96 1.47 -6.96
CA ASP A 184 -15.43 2.50 -7.89
C ASP A 184 -14.74 3.84 -7.54
N LYS A 185 -14.05 4.46 -8.51
CA LYS A 185 -13.34 5.75 -8.35
C LYS A 185 -12.20 5.78 -7.32
N SER A 186 -11.73 4.64 -6.84
CA SER A 186 -10.74 4.56 -5.75
C SER A 186 -9.34 5.09 -6.09
N ASP A 187 -9.09 5.31 -7.38
CA ASP A 187 -7.85 5.75 -8.01
C ASP A 187 -7.71 7.26 -8.20
N CYS A 188 -8.83 7.99 -8.15
CA CYS A 188 -8.87 9.37 -8.58
C CYS A 188 -9.37 10.28 -7.47
N ARG A 189 -8.81 11.50 -7.44
CA ARG A 189 -9.53 12.68 -6.99
C ARG A 189 -10.28 13.23 -8.20
N TRP A 190 -11.54 12.85 -8.35
CA TRP A 190 -12.35 13.29 -9.50
C TRP A 190 -12.90 14.72 -9.29
N PRO A 191 -12.94 15.61 -10.32
CA PRO A 191 -12.60 15.33 -11.71
C PRO A 191 -11.15 15.64 -12.07
N ASP A 192 -10.63 14.75 -12.93
CA ASP A 192 -9.41 14.92 -13.71
C ASP A 192 -9.56 16.03 -14.78
N ASN A 193 -10.05 17.22 -14.39
CA ASN A 193 -9.93 18.44 -15.20
C ASN A 193 -9.91 19.75 -14.40
N PRO A 194 -8.75 20.15 -13.81
CA PRO A 194 -8.61 21.47 -13.24
C PRO A 194 -8.63 22.51 -14.37
N LYS A 195 -9.80 23.12 -14.58
CA LYS A 195 -9.92 24.28 -15.46
C LYS A 195 -9.06 25.40 -14.89
N ASN A 196 -8.03 25.82 -15.64
CA ASN A 196 -7.10 26.88 -15.26
C ASN A 196 -6.41 26.64 -13.89
N GLY A 197 -5.98 25.40 -13.62
CA GLY A 197 -5.24 25.07 -12.40
C GLY A 197 -6.08 25.03 -11.11
N LYS A 198 -7.41 25.14 -11.23
CA LYS A 198 -8.35 25.00 -10.11
C LYS A 198 -9.17 23.73 -10.27
N LEU A 199 -9.21 22.90 -9.23
CA LEU A 199 -10.13 21.77 -9.17
C LEU A 199 -11.58 22.27 -9.12
N VAL A 200 -12.37 21.85 -10.12
CA VAL A 200 -13.79 22.21 -10.23
C VAL A 200 -14.59 20.92 -10.08
N TYR A 201 -15.27 20.78 -8.95
CA TYR A 201 -16.16 19.65 -8.72
C TYR A 201 -17.54 19.95 -9.26
N THR A 202 -18.07 19.06 -10.09
CA THR A 202 -19.48 19.05 -10.47
C THR A 202 -20.32 18.42 -9.37
N GLN A 203 -21.63 18.66 -9.40
CA GLN A 203 -22.56 18.02 -8.46
C GLN A 203 -22.52 16.50 -8.57
N ASN A 204 -22.35 15.95 -9.76
CA ASN A 204 -22.24 14.51 -9.99
C ASN A 204 -20.97 13.95 -9.32
N ASP A 205 -19.86 14.66 -9.41
CA ASP A 205 -18.58 14.24 -8.81
C ASP A 205 -18.68 14.09 -7.30
N VAL A 206 -19.37 15.03 -6.64
CA VAL A 206 -19.60 14.98 -5.19
C VAL A 206 -20.53 13.83 -4.82
N ILE A 207 -21.56 13.55 -5.65
CA ILE A 207 -22.48 12.42 -5.44
C ILE A 207 -21.72 11.09 -5.58
N GLU A 208 -20.88 10.94 -6.61
CA GLU A 208 -20.05 9.76 -6.82
C GLU A 208 -19.06 9.56 -5.67
N ALA A 209 -18.31 10.58 -5.28
CA ALA A 209 -17.37 10.51 -4.18
C ALA A 209 -18.03 10.07 -2.86
N LYS A 210 -19.23 10.59 -2.56
CA LYS A 210 -19.99 10.20 -1.36
C LYS A 210 -20.47 8.75 -1.39
N ALA A 211 -20.71 8.20 -2.59
CA ALA A 211 -21.13 6.81 -2.75
C ALA A 211 -19.94 5.84 -2.69
N ALA A 212 -18.84 6.20 -3.38
CA ALA A 212 -17.67 5.36 -3.58
C ALA A 212 -16.69 5.39 -2.39
N TYR A 213 -16.42 6.57 -1.82
CA TYR A 213 -15.36 6.71 -0.81
C TYR A 213 -15.88 6.35 0.57
N ARG A 214 -15.88 5.05 0.86
CA ARG A 214 -16.42 4.48 2.09
C ARG A 214 -15.37 4.25 3.19
N GLY A 215 -14.08 4.19 2.83
CA GLY A 215 -12.97 4.01 3.76
C GLY A 215 -12.72 5.16 4.74
N MET A 216 -11.82 4.94 5.68
CA MET A 216 -11.33 6.02 6.57
C MET A 216 -10.70 7.16 5.76
N PHE A 217 -9.88 6.79 4.75
CA PHE A 217 -9.30 7.76 3.83
C PHE A 217 -10.15 7.88 2.57
N GLN A 218 -10.51 9.12 2.27
CA GLN A 218 -11.22 9.50 1.06
C GLN A 218 -10.24 10.22 0.13
N PRO A 219 -10.01 9.75 -1.10
CA PRO A 219 -9.13 10.42 -2.05
C PRO A 219 -9.46 11.91 -2.23
N GLY A 220 -8.55 12.78 -1.83
CA GLY A 220 -8.64 14.23 -1.96
C GLY A 220 -9.46 14.96 -0.89
N PHE A 221 -9.96 14.27 0.14
CA PHE A 221 -10.77 14.87 1.20
C PHE A 221 -10.03 14.94 2.54
N GLN A 222 -10.28 16.04 3.26
CA GLN A 222 -9.80 16.26 4.61
C GLN A 222 -10.77 15.64 5.62
N GLY A 223 -10.61 14.34 5.88
CA GLY A 223 -11.46 13.61 6.83
C GLY A 223 -11.25 14.03 8.28
N LYS A 224 -12.20 13.69 9.16
CA LYS A 224 -12.09 13.88 10.62
C LYS A 224 -12.50 12.62 11.37
N PHE A 225 -11.96 12.39 12.57
CA PHE A 225 -12.39 11.24 13.38
C PHE A 225 -13.88 11.21 13.67
N ARG A 226 -14.51 12.37 13.88
CA ARG A 226 -15.96 12.48 14.11
C ARG A 226 -16.83 12.04 12.92
N GLU A 227 -16.25 11.87 11.73
CA GLU A 227 -16.94 11.39 10.53
C GLU A 227 -16.94 9.86 10.45
N THR A 228 -16.22 9.19 11.36
CA THR A 228 -16.25 7.73 11.53
C THR A 228 -17.41 7.36 12.45
N LEU A 229 -18.59 7.18 11.87
CA LEU A 229 -19.82 6.87 12.59
C LEU A 229 -19.90 5.40 13.01
N ASP A 230 -19.14 4.51 12.36
CA ASP A 230 -19.09 3.08 12.67
C ASP A 230 -18.18 2.77 13.87
N GLY A 231 -17.47 3.79 14.38
CA GLY A 231 -16.59 3.71 15.54
C GLY A 231 -15.12 3.51 15.17
N LEU A 232 -14.23 4.26 15.82
CA LEU A 232 -12.79 4.23 15.54
C LEU A 232 -12.15 2.85 15.78
N SER A 233 -12.58 2.13 16.81
CA SER A 233 -12.12 0.77 17.11
C SER A 233 -12.62 -0.29 16.12
N ASN A 234 -13.64 0.05 15.33
CA ASN A 234 -14.32 -0.85 14.39
C ASN A 234 -14.06 -0.48 12.93
N THR A 235 -13.25 0.55 12.66
CA THR A 235 -12.93 0.99 11.31
C THR A 235 -11.44 0.86 11.04
N ILE A 236 -11.07 0.12 10.01
CA ILE A 236 -9.70 0.01 9.51
C ILE A 236 -9.32 1.35 8.87
N MET A 237 -8.24 1.93 9.38
CA MET A 237 -7.63 3.16 8.89
C MET A 237 -6.58 2.88 7.82
N CYS A 238 -5.72 1.89 8.06
CA CYS A 238 -4.66 1.50 7.13
C CYS A 238 -4.51 -0.02 7.12
N GLY A 239 -3.94 -0.57 6.05
CA GLY A 239 -3.58 -1.98 5.96
C GLY A 239 -2.11 -2.19 5.59
N GLU A 240 -1.56 -3.33 6.02
CA GLU A 240 -0.27 -3.84 5.53
C GLU A 240 -0.43 -4.50 4.16
N PHE A 241 0.58 -4.36 3.31
CA PHE A 241 0.75 -5.14 2.09
C PHE A 241 2.22 -5.47 1.81
N ALA A 242 2.43 -6.60 1.15
CA ALA A 242 3.72 -6.94 0.57
C ALA A 242 3.97 -6.11 -0.71
N THR A 243 5.23 -5.83 -0.98
CA THR A 243 5.66 -5.14 -2.21
C THR A 243 6.09 -6.13 -3.28
N ASP A 244 5.95 -5.71 -4.54
CA ASP A 244 6.25 -6.56 -5.69
C ASP A 244 7.75 -6.89 -5.77
N LEU A 245 8.10 -8.13 -6.12
CA LEU A 245 9.49 -8.54 -6.34
C LEU A 245 9.79 -8.81 -7.82
N GLY A 246 8.83 -8.57 -8.70
CA GLY A 246 8.87 -8.92 -10.10
C GLY A 246 8.65 -10.42 -10.36
N ASP A 247 8.13 -11.14 -9.36
CA ASP A 247 7.92 -12.59 -9.34
C ASP A 247 6.51 -13.01 -9.83
N LYS A 248 5.65 -12.04 -10.15
CA LYS A 248 4.26 -12.23 -10.58
C LYS A 248 3.35 -12.82 -9.48
N ALA A 249 3.65 -12.59 -8.20
CA ALA A 249 2.79 -13.04 -7.11
C ALA A 249 1.42 -12.33 -7.15
N ILE A 250 0.33 -13.08 -6.91
CA ILE A 250 -1.03 -12.54 -7.02
C ILE A 250 -1.31 -11.38 -6.05
N THR A 251 -0.63 -11.36 -4.91
CA THR A 251 -0.84 -10.37 -3.84
C THR A 251 -0.14 -9.03 -4.10
N THR A 252 0.83 -9.00 -5.01
CA THR A 252 1.72 -7.84 -5.21
C THR A 252 1.78 -7.35 -6.63
N THR A 253 1.45 -8.18 -7.62
CA THR A 253 1.47 -7.78 -9.02
C THR A 253 0.15 -7.15 -9.41
N LEU A 254 0.23 -5.95 -10.01
CA LEU A 254 -0.94 -5.24 -10.54
C LEU A 254 -1.44 -5.91 -11.80
N MET A 255 -2.35 -6.88 -11.64
CA MET A 255 -3.01 -7.51 -12.77
C MET A 255 -4.07 -6.58 -13.34
N ILE A 256 -3.93 -6.23 -14.61
CA ILE A 256 -4.85 -5.31 -15.30
C ILE A 256 -5.91 -6.13 -16.02
N ASN A 257 -7.17 -5.97 -15.61
CA ASN A 257 -8.30 -6.60 -16.30
C ASN A 257 -8.77 -5.77 -17.52
N GLY A 258 -8.64 -4.44 -17.48
CA GLY A 258 -9.14 -3.54 -18.55
C GLY A 258 -10.63 -3.20 -18.46
N ASN A 259 -11.39 -3.81 -17.53
CA ASN A 259 -12.83 -3.60 -17.38
C ASN A 259 -13.20 -3.14 -15.97
N ALA A 260 -13.31 -1.82 -15.84
CA ALA A 260 -13.78 -1.11 -14.67
C ALA A 260 -15.15 -1.61 -14.16
N GLY A 261 -16.09 -1.89 -15.09
CA GLY A 261 -17.40 -2.43 -14.78
C GLY A 261 -17.34 -3.86 -14.21
N LYS A 262 -16.34 -4.67 -14.60
CA LYS A 262 -16.16 -6.03 -14.04
C LYS A 262 -15.76 -5.94 -12.57
N LEU A 263 -14.76 -5.12 -12.25
CA LEU A 263 -14.33 -4.87 -10.86
C LEU A 263 -15.46 -4.33 -9.98
N ARG A 264 -16.32 -3.48 -10.53
CA ARG A 264 -17.48 -2.93 -9.82
C ARG A 264 -18.59 -3.96 -9.59
N ASN A 265 -18.84 -4.83 -10.57
CA ASN A 265 -20.01 -5.71 -10.57
C ASN A 265 -19.75 -7.13 -10.04
N ASN A 266 -18.52 -7.62 -10.18
CA ASN A 266 -18.08 -8.94 -9.73
C ASN A 266 -16.56 -8.88 -9.48
N PRO A 267 -16.14 -8.32 -8.33
CA PRO A 267 -14.74 -8.09 -8.05
C PRO A 267 -13.92 -9.39 -7.93
N GLY A 268 -14.46 -10.43 -7.29
CA GLY A 268 -13.80 -11.72 -7.12
C GLY A 268 -13.39 -12.39 -8.44
N ASP A 269 -14.23 -12.31 -9.47
CA ASP A 269 -13.91 -12.91 -10.78
C ASP A 269 -13.07 -11.98 -11.69
N ALA A 270 -12.71 -10.77 -11.23
CA ALA A 270 -12.08 -9.79 -12.11
C ALA A 270 -10.71 -10.26 -12.63
N CYS A 271 -9.88 -10.89 -11.80
CA CYS A 271 -8.54 -11.34 -12.22
C CYS A 271 -8.25 -12.83 -12.02
N ARG A 272 -9.16 -13.63 -11.46
CA ARG A 272 -8.93 -15.06 -11.21
C ARG A 272 -8.59 -15.87 -12.46
N GLN A 273 -9.16 -15.49 -13.62
CA GLN A 273 -8.87 -16.13 -14.91
C GLN A 273 -7.39 -16.04 -15.34
N TYR A 274 -6.62 -15.13 -14.74
CA TYR A 274 -5.19 -14.93 -15.06
C TYR A 274 -4.26 -15.66 -14.09
N ILE A 275 -4.80 -16.28 -13.05
CA ILE A 275 -4.04 -17.05 -12.06
C ILE A 275 -3.56 -18.35 -12.72
N ASP A 276 -2.30 -18.69 -12.47
CA ASP A 276 -1.69 -19.91 -12.97
C ASP A 276 -2.32 -21.15 -12.29
N PRO A 277 -2.97 -22.07 -13.04
CA PRO A 277 -3.60 -23.26 -12.47
C PRO A 277 -2.60 -24.21 -11.78
N GLU A 278 -1.33 -24.20 -12.22
CA GLU A 278 -0.27 -25.02 -11.62
C GLU A 278 0.40 -24.32 -10.42
N ARG A 279 0.29 -22.99 -10.35
CA ARG A 279 0.92 -22.14 -9.33
C ARG A 279 -0.06 -21.09 -8.81
N PRO A 280 -1.03 -21.46 -7.95
CA PRO A 280 -2.17 -20.60 -7.59
C PRO A 280 -1.80 -19.31 -6.86
N THR A 281 -0.57 -19.19 -6.33
CA THR A 281 -0.06 -17.96 -5.71
C THR A 281 0.57 -16.98 -6.72
N PHE A 282 0.59 -17.34 -8.01
CA PHE A 282 1.21 -16.55 -9.08
C PHE A 282 0.25 -16.38 -10.26
N TYR A 283 0.40 -15.26 -10.97
CA TYR A 283 -0.21 -15.10 -12.29
C TYR A 283 0.57 -15.90 -13.34
N MET A 284 -0.13 -16.22 -14.44
CA MET A 284 0.45 -16.98 -15.55
C MET A 284 1.73 -16.31 -16.11
N SER A 285 2.73 -17.14 -16.42
CA SER A 285 4.05 -16.66 -16.84
C SER A 285 4.08 -16.06 -18.24
N ASP A 286 3.15 -16.46 -19.12
CA ASP A 286 3.00 -16.02 -20.51
C ASP A 286 2.22 -14.70 -20.63
N ILE A 287 1.60 -14.20 -19.55
CA ILE A 287 1.04 -12.85 -19.52
C ILE A 287 2.17 -11.85 -19.74
N ASP A 288 2.14 -11.27 -20.94
CA ASP A 288 3.08 -10.25 -21.37
C ASP A 288 2.58 -8.87 -20.95
N TYR A 289 3.09 -8.39 -19.82
CA TYR A 289 2.85 -7.04 -19.32
C TYR A 289 3.40 -5.96 -20.27
N ASN A 290 4.31 -6.29 -21.19
CA ASN A 290 4.85 -5.36 -22.19
C ASN A 290 3.96 -5.26 -23.45
N ASN A 291 3.10 -6.25 -23.74
CA ASN A 291 2.20 -6.27 -24.91
C ASN A 291 0.76 -5.86 -24.60
N SER A 292 0.50 -5.25 -23.44
CA SER A 292 -0.70 -4.41 -23.31
C SER A 292 -0.65 -3.35 -24.41
N LYS A 293 -1.73 -3.16 -25.18
CA LYS A 293 -1.84 -2.23 -26.34
C LYS A 293 -1.36 -0.79 -26.07
N ASN A 294 -1.08 -0.45 -24.82
CA ASN A 294 -0.72 0.87 -24.34
C ASN A 294 0.72 1.00 -23.78
N GLY A 295 1.58 -0.03 -23.89
CA GLY A 295 3.02 0.05 -23.61
C GLY A 295 3.42 0.84 -22.35
N PHE A 296 3.42 0.21 -21.17
CA PHE A 296 3.71 0.91 -19.92
C PHE A 296 4.96 0.37 -19.20
N ALA A 297 5.70 1.27 -18.55
CA ALA A 297 6.92 0.92 -17.84
C ALA A 297 6.61 0.07 -16.60
N LYS A 298 7.13 -1.17 -16.61
CA LYS A 298 6.99 -2.21 -15.56
C LYS A 298 7.17 -1.72 -14.12
N ILE A 299 7.97 -0.68 -13.91
CA ILE A 299 8.33 -0.14 -12.58
C ILE A 299 7.16 0.62 -11.93
N PHE A 300 6.35 1.33 -12.73
CA PHE A 300 5.21 2.12 -12.23
C PHE A 300 3.93 1.30 -12.10
N GLN A 301 4.01 -0.03 -12.18
CA GLN A 301 2.88 -0.93 -11.97
C GLN A 301 3.21 -2.03 -10.96
N MET A 302 4.08 -1.69 -10.01
CA MET A 302 4.54 -2.60 -8.96
C MET A 302 4.03 -2.11 -7.61
N ARG A 303 3.39 -3.01 -6.85
CA ARG A 303 2.78 -2.65 -5.59
C ARG A 303 3.81 -2.11 -4.61
N GLY A 304 3.50 -0.96 -4.02
CA GLY A 304 4.31 -0.37 -2.95
C GLY A 304 5.67 0.18 -3.39
N TYR A 305 5.90 0.43 -4.68
CA TYR A 305 7.18 0.94 -5.19
C TYR A 305 7.43 2.43 -5.00
N ILE A 306 6.38 3.19 -4.69
CA ILE A 306 6.44 4.65 -4.60
C ILE A 306 5.63 5.04 -3.37
N TRP A 307 6.31 5.16 -2.22
CA TRP A 307 5.66 5.49 -0.96
C TRP A 307 4.95 6.86 -0.99
N SER A 308 5.42 7.78 -1.84
CA SER A 308 4.86 9.12 -1.97
C SER A 308 3.63 9.20 -2.88
N ASP A 309 3.29 8.15 -3.65
CA ASP A 309 2.16 8.15 -4.58
C ASP A 309 0.91 7.50 -3.93
N ALA A 310 -0.22 8.19 -4.00
CA ALA A 310 -1.49 7.82 -3.42
C ALA A 310 -2.30 6.82 -4.25
N ARG A 311 -1.95 6.58 -5.51
CA ARG A 311 -2.78 5.73 -6.37
C ARG A 311 -2.96 4.32 -5.79
N SER A 312 -4.08 3.68 -6.16
CA SER A 312 -4.55 2.43 -5.53
C SER A 312 -3.50 1.30 -5.51
N GLY A 313 -2.66 1.21 -6.54
CA GLY A 313 -1.60 0.22 -6.62
C GLY A 313 -0.40 0.46 -5.69
N PHE A 314 -0.16 1.69 -5.22
CA PHE A 314 1.05 2.04 -4.50
C PHE A 314 0.86 2.15 -3.00
N SER A 315 -0.20 2.83 -2.53
CA SER A 315 -0.38 3.08 -1.10
C SER A 315 -1.83 3.01 -0.62
N CYS A 316 -2.63 2.13 -1.23
CA CYS A 316 -4.01 1.84 -0.79
C CYS A 316 -4.21 0.38 -0.39
N VAL A 317 -5.25 0.19 0.43
CA VAL A 317 -5.86 -1.10 0.74
C VAL A 317 -7.38 -1.01 0.60
N THR A 318 -7.97 -2.02 -0.04
CA THR A 318 -9.43 -2.22 -0.10
C THR A 318 -9.85 -3.40 0.76
N THR A 319 -11.04 -3.31 1.35
CA THR A 319 -11.63 -4.37 2.18
C THR A 319 -12.70 -5.14 1.42
N ILE A 320 -12.36 -5.62 0.23
CA ILE A 320 -13.29 -6.33 -0.67
C ILE A 320 -12.98 -7.83 -0.64
N LEU A 321 -11.75 -8.18 -1.03
CA LEU A 321 -11.23 -9.53 -0.91
C LEU A 321 -10.43 -9.65 0.40
N PRO A 322 -10.42 -10.83 1.05
CA PRO A 322 -9.71 -11.03 2.31
C PRO A 322 -8.19 -10.87 2.15
N PRO A 323 -7.42 -10.77 3.24
CA PRO A 323 -5.96 -10.67 3.15
C PRO A 323 -5.32 -11.78 2.32
N ASN A 324 -4.19 -11.47 1.68
CA ASN A 324 -3.39 -12.39 0.86
C ASN A 324 -4.10 -12.95 -0.40
N THR A 325 -5.06 -12.20 -0.94
CA THR A 325 -5.74 -12.51 -2.20
C THR A 325 -5.24 -11.66 -3.37
N GLU A 326 -5.78 -11.94 -4.56
CA GLU A 326 -5.39 -11.35 -5.83
C GLU A 326 -5.60 -9.82 -5.91
N LEU A 327 -4.56 -9.11 -6.31
CA LEU A 327 -4.61 -7.69 -6.60
C LEU A 327 -5.03 -7.48 -8.06
N CYS A 328 -6.07 -6.68 -8.29
CA CYS A 328 -6.67 -6.53 -9.61
C CYS A 328 -7.06 -5.09 -9.91
N MET A 329 -6.62 -4.54 -11.03
CA MET A 329 -6.85 -3.15 -11.42
C MET A 329 -7.62 -3.05 -12.74
N SER A 330 -8.43 -2.00 -12.88
CA SER A 330 -9.22 -1.73 -14.10
C SER A 330 -8.32 -1.20 -15.21
N GLY A 331 -7.35 -0.37 -14.84
CA GLY A 331 -6.29 0.16 -15.67
C GLY A 331 -4.93 -0.09 -15.03
N GLY A 332 -3.93 0.67 -15.46
CA GLY A 332 -2.61 0.64 -14.83
C GLY A 332 -2.61 1.33 -13.47
N ASP A 333 -1.53 2.05 -13.21
CA ASP A 333 -1.33 2.90 -12.03
C ASP A 333 -2.48 3.85 -11.71
N SER A 334 -3.09 4.49 -12.71
CA SER A 334 -4.21 5.42 -12.54
C SER A 334 -5.58 4.75 -12.67
N GLY A 335 -5.64 3.42 -12.60
CA GLY A 335 -6.89 2.67 -12.64
C GLY A 335 -7.31 2.21 -11.24
N TYR A 336 -8.62 2.26 -10.97
CA TYR A 336 -9.15 1.76 -9.72
C TYR A 336 -9.24 0.25 -9.70
N GLY A 337 -9.27 -0.33 -8.51
CA GLY A 337 -9.35 -1.77 -8.37
C GLY A 337 -9.27 -2.28 -6.96
N LEU A 338 -9.06 -3.59 -6.86
CA LEU A 338 -8.93 -4.35 -5.64
C LEU A 338 -7.46 -4.34 -5.23
N ALA A 339 -7.17 -3.74 -4.07
CA ALA A 339 -5.86 -3.77 -3.45
C ALA A 339 -5.97 -4.44 -2.07
N PRO A 340 -6.15 -5.77 -1.99
CA PRO A 340 -6.36 -6.45 -0.70
C PRO A 340 -5.15 -6.30 0.21
N ALA A 341 -5.35 -6.33 1.53
CA ALA A 341 -4.21 -6.41 2.47
C ALA A 341 -3.34 -7.64 2.16
N SER A 342 -2.05 -7.58 2.42
CA SER A 342 -1.17 -8.75 2.29
C SER A 342 0.01 -8.68 3.23
N SER A 343 0.61 -9.83 3.53
CA SER A 343 1.84 -9.86 4.29
C SER A 343 2.72 -11.03 3.87
N ARG A 344 4.01 -10.93 4.18
CA ARG A 344 4.93 -12.08 4.11
C ARG A 344 4.81 -12.96 5.37
N HIS A 345 4.09 -12.50 6.39
CA HIS A 345 3.69 -13.29 7.53
C HIS A 345 2.60 -14.30 7.15
N GLN A 346 2.69 -15.52 7.68
CA GLN A 346 1.72 -16.57 7.38
C GLN A 346 0.35 -16.28 8.02
N GLY A 347 -0.71 -16.59 7.28
CA GLY A 347 -2.08 -16.66 7.78
C GLY A 347 -2.80 -15.34 7.95
N GLY A 348 -2.29 -14.22 7.41
CA GLY A 348 -2.96 -12.93 7.52
C GLY A 348 -2.10 -11.72 7.20
N ALA A 349 -2.56 -10.54 7.61
CA ALA A 349 -1.84 -9.26 7.50
C ALA A 349 -2.18 -8.34 8.67
N HIS A 350 -1.30 -7.40 9.02
CA HIS A 350 -1.64 -6.39 10.02
C HIS A 350 -2.58 -5.33 9.43
N VAL A 351 -3.48 -4.84 10.26
CA VAL A 351 -4.32 -3.65 10.00
C VAL A 351 -4.16 -2.67 11.14
N LEU A 352 -4.29 -1.39 10.84
CA LEU A 352 -4.36 -0.31 11.82
C LEU A 352 -5.81 0.14 11.91
N MET A 353 -6.37 0.07 13.11
CA MET A 353 -7.71 0.55 13.43
C MET A 353 -7.70 2.07 13.66
N GLY A 354 -8.85 2.70 13.53
CA GLY A 354 -9.01 4.15 13.68
C GLY A 354 -8.74 4.68 15.09
N ASP A 355 -8.69 3.82 16.11
CA ASP A 355 -8.30 4.14 17.48
C ASP A 355 -6.79 4.01 17.73
N GLY A 356 -6.02 3.58 16.72
CA GLY A 356 -4.58 3.36 16.79
C GLY A 356 -4.17 1.93 17.13
N ALA A 357 -5.10 1.01 17.38
CA ALA A 357 -4.79 -0.40 17.61
C ALA A 357 -4.26 -1.07 16.34
N VAL A 358 -3.21 -1.88 16.48
CA VAL A 358 -2.70 -2.73 15.40
C VAL A 358 -3.13 -4.17 15.65
N LYS A 359 -3.93 -4.71 14.74
CA LYS A 359 -4.46 -6.07 14.80
C LYS A 359 -3.89 -6.92 13.67
N PHE A 360 -3.78 -8.23 13.87
CA PHE A 360 -3.42 -9.16 12.79
C PHE A 360 -4.66 -9.91 12.35
N ILE A 361 -5.11 -9.63 11.13
CA ILE A 361 -6.34 -10.18 10.57
C ILE A 361 -6.02 -11.39 9.73
N THR A 362 -6.74 -12.49 9.98
CA THR A 362 -6.52 -13.74 9.26
C THR A 362 -6.97 -13.67 7.80
N ASP A 363 -6.34 -14.43 6.92
CA ASP A 363 -6.80 -14.62 5.53
C ASP A 363 -8.12 -15.41 5.45
N SER A 364 -8.52 -16.08 6.54
CA SER A 364 -9.80 -16.76 6.71
C SER A 364 -10.93 -15.88 7.24
N ILE A 365 -10.73 -14.55 7.35
CA ILE A 365 -11.80 -13.63 7.79
C ILE A 365 -13.02 -13.73 6.88
N GLU A 366 -14.21 -13.64 7.46
CA GLU A 366 -15.47 -13.63 6.73
C GLU A 366 -15.55 -12.37 5.83
N ALA A 367 -15.47 -12.59 4.52
CA ALA A 367 -15.41 -11.54 3.49
C ALA A 367 -16.64 -11.52 2.57
N GLY A 368 -17.78 -12.04 3.04
CA GLY A 368 -19.04 -12.06 2.32
C GLY A 368 -18.94 -12.75 0.95
N SER A 369 -19.71 -12.23 -0.01
CA SER A 369 -19.63 -12.70 -1.40
C SER A 369 -18.68 -11.83 -2.20
N ASP A 370 -17.55 -12.41 -2.58
CA ASP A 370 -16.59 -11.81 -3.52
C ASP A 370 -17.20 -11.49 -4.90
N SER A 371 -18.30 -12.16 -5.28
CA SER A 371 -19.02 -11.92 -6.52
C SER A 371 -20.08 -10.81 -6.41
N ALA A 372 -20.36 -10.32 -5.21
CA ALA A 372 -21.28 -9.22 -5.02
C ALA A 372 -20.69 -7.93 -5.62
N GLY A 373 -21.49 -7.23 -6.41
CA GLY A 373 -21.09 -5.93 -6.91
C GLY A 373 -21.04 -4.89 -5.78
N CYS A 374 -20.08 -3.96 -5.86
CA CYS A 374 -19.91 -2.93 -4.85
C CYS A 374 -21.05 -1.88 -4.87
N VAL A 375 -21.08 -1.09 -3.80
CA VAL A 375 -21.89 0.13 -3.69
C VAL A 375 -21.33 1.21 -4.62
N TRP A 376 -22.19 1.84 -5.41
CA TRP A 376 -21.81 2.91 -6.33
C TRP A 376 -22.99 3.87 -6.57
N SER A 377 -22.72 5.05 -7.15
CA SER A 377 -23.71 6.12 -7.32
C SER A 377 -24.96 5.72 -8.10
N GLY A 378 -24.83 4.83 -9.09
CA GLY A 378 -25.93 4.29 -9.90
C GLY A 378 -26.50 2.97 -9.38
N GLY A 379 -26.08 2.50 -8.20
CA GLY A 379 -26.54 1.23 -7.63
C GLY A 379 -27.96 1.30 -7.08
N THR A 380 -28.65 0.15 -7.10
CA THR A 380 -29.98 -0.02 -6.51
C THR A 380 -29.98 -1.16 -5.50
N GLY A 381 -30.98 -1.21 -4.61
CA GLY A 381 -31.07 -2.24 -3.57
C GLY A 381 -29.84 -2.23 -2.65
N THR A 382 -29.22 -3.39 -2.46
CA THR A 382 -28.02 -3.57 -1.62
C THR A 382 -26.77 -2.86 -2.15
N ARG A 383 -26.81 -2.34 -3.38
CA ARG A 383 -25.71 -1.59 -4.00
C ARG A 383 -25.92 -0.08 -3.96
N ALA A 384 -27.02 0.39 -3.37
CA ALA A 384 -27.32 1.80 -3.25
C ALA A 384 -26.41 2.48 -2.21
N PRO A 385 -26.03 3.77 -2.41
CA PRO A 385 -25.22 4.51 -1.44
C PRO A 385 -25.83 4.48 -0.02
N GLY A 386 -24.99 4.20 0.98
CA GLY A 386 -25.41 4.06 2.39
C GLY A 386 -25.93 2.67 2.76
N SER A 387 -25.92 1.70 1.84
CA SER A 387 -26.16 0.29 2.17
C SER A 387 -24.98 -0.28 2.98
N PRO A 388 -25.21 -1.31 3.82
CA PRO A 388 -24.14 -2.09 4.45
C PRO A 388 -23.18 -2.70 3.43
N SER A 389 -21.97 -3.06 3.88
CA SER A 389 -21.00 -3.75 3.05
C SER A 389 -21.53 -5.13 2.60
N PRO A 390 -21.38 -5.51 1.33
CA PRO A 390 -21.71 -6.86 0.88
C PRO A 390 -20.59 -7.88 1.15
N TYR A 391 -19.44 -7.43 1.67
CA TYR A 391 -18.24 -8.27 1.87
C TYR A 391 -18.04 -8.66 3.33
N GLY A 392 -19.14 -8.90 4.04
CA GLY A 392 -19.11 -9.47 5.37
C GLY A 392 -18.44 -8.59 6.42
N LEU A 393 -17.90 -9.23 7.46
CA LEU A 393 -17.15 -8.57 8.54
C LEU A 393 -15.93 -7.81 7.99
N TRP A 394 -15.21 -8.40 7.02
CA TRP A 394 -14.05 -7.74 6.43
C TRP A 394 -14.43 -6.44 5.74
N GLY A 395 -15.50 -6.47 4.95
CA GLY A 395 -16.05 -5.31 4.29
C GLY A 395 -16.52 -4.26 5.28
N SER A 396 -17.24 -4.68 6.33
CA SER A 396 -17.78 -3.75 7.32
C SER A 396 -16.71 -3.00 8.08
N LEU A 397 -15.60 -3.69 8.41
CA LEU A 397 -14.43 -3.08 9.04
C LEU A 397 -13.79 -1.99 8.17
N GLY A 398 -13.97 -2.02 6.86
CA GLY A 398 -13.42 -1.01 5.96
C GLY A 398 -14.31 0.19 5.73
N THR A 399 -15.53 0.24 6.27
CA THR A 399 -16.41 1.38 6.06
C THR A 399 -16.43 2.29 7.29
N ARG A 400 -16.48 3.61 7.06
CA ARG A 400 -16.45 4.60 8.16
C ARG A 400 -17.84 5.05 8.63
N ALA A 401 -18.85 4.96 7.78
CA ALA A 401 -20.16 5.58 8.02
C ALA A 401 -21.33 4.84 7.35
N SER A 402 -21.30 3.52 7.35
CA SER A 402 -22.37 2.67 6.79
C SER A 402 -23.33 2.13 7.85
N LYS A 403 -23.19 2.55 9.12
CA LYS A 403 -23.96 2.14 10.30
C LYS A 403 -23.77 0.66 10.64
N GLU A 404 -22.54 0.19 10.52
CA GLU A 404 -22.18 -1.19 10.79
C GLU A 404 -21.73 -1.32 12.24
N VAL A 405 -22.52 -2.04 13.04
CA VAL A 405 -22.19 -2.34 14.44
C VAL A 405 -21.59 -3.73 14.47
N ILE A 406 -20.37 -3.84 15.01
CA ILE A 406 -19.63 -5.09 15.11
C ILE A 406 -19.74 -5.59 16.54
N ASP A 407 -20.49 -6.67 16.73
CA ASP A 407 -20.76 -7.27 18.05
C ASP A 407 -19.72 -8.35 18.44
N GLU A 408 -18.86 -8.77 17.51
CA GLU A 408 -17.86 -9.84 17.71
C GLU A 408 -16.43 -9.29 17.82
N GLU A 409 -15.62 -9.90 18.67
CA GLU A 409 -14.19 -9.59 18.79
C GLU A 409 -13.40 -10.35 17.70
N PHE A 410 -12.62 -9.60 16.91
CA PHE A 410 -11.88 -10.09 15.74
C PHE A 410 -10.38 -9.75 15.80
#